data_AF-A0A844M906-F1
#
_entry.id   AF-A0A844M906-F1
#
_cell.length_a   1.000
_cell.length_b   1.000
_cell.length_c   1.000
_cell.angle_alpha   90.00
_cell.angle_beta   90.00
_cell.angle_gamma   90.00
#
_symmetry.space_group_name_H-M   'P 1'
#
loop_
_entity.id
_entity.type
_entity.pdbx_description
1 polymer ?
#
loop_
_entity_poly.entity_id
_entity_poly.type
_entity_poly.pdbx_seq_one_letter_code
_entity_poly.pdbx_strand_id
1 'polypeptide(L)' 'MKADKYLFAKELITDTEGNIQKVVIDFNDNQRLLEAIEDEGLIFAMKAVQAETPLSLSESLAELEKE' A
#
# COMPACT_ATOMS: atom_id res chain seq x y z
N MET A 1 -19.64 -17.27 -8.09
CA MET A 1 -18.58 -16.82 -9.02
C MET A 1 -17.40 -17.78 -8.93
N LYS A 2 -16.59 -17.94 -9.99
CA LYS A 2 -15.41 -18.83 -9.95
C LYS A 2 -14.14 -18.00 -9.69
N ALA A 3 -13.29 -18.48 -8.79
CA ALA A 3 -12.07 -17.80 -8.36
C ALA A 3 -11.01 -17.72 -9.49
N ASP A 4 -11.04 -18.67 -10.43
CA ASP A 4 -10.20 -18.76 -11.62
C ASP A 4 -10.23 -17.53 -12.55
N LYS A 5 -11.21 -16.63 -12.39
CA LYS A 5 -11.29 -15.35 -13.09
C LYS A 5 -10.41 -14.24 -12.49
N TYR A 6 -9.83 -14.46 -11.31
CA TYR A 6 -9.05 -13.46 -10.58
C TYR A 6 -7.65 -13.99 -10.32
N LEU A 7 -6.65 -13.26 -10.81
CA LEU A 7 -5.26 -13.72 -10.94
C LEU A 7 -4.63 -14.22 -9.62
N PHE A 8 -5.06 -13.66 -8.49
CA PHE A 8 -4.49 -13.93 -7.16
C PHE A 8 -5.48 -14.61 -6.19
N ALA A 9 -6.75 -14.75 -6.58
CA ALA A 9 -7.76 -15.31 -5.71
C ALA A 9 -7.69 -16.85 -5.72
N LYS A 10 -7.37 -17.42 -4.56
CA LYS A 10 -7.48 -18.87 -4.33
C LYS A 10 -8.93 -19.27 -4.07
N GLU A 11 -9.65 -18.45 -3.31
CA GLU A 11 -11.04 -18.70 -2.96
C GLU A 11 -11.81 -17.36 -2.82
N LEU A 12 -13.11 -17.41 -3.11
CA LEU A 12 -14.03 -16.29 -2.91
C LEU A 12 -15.11 -16.75 -1.93
N ILE A 13 -15.26 -16.01 -0.83
CA ILE A 13 -16.33 -16.22 0.13
C ILE A 13 -17.43 -15.20 -0.19
N THR A 14 -18.61 -15.71 -0.55
CA THR A 14 -19.76 -14.88 -0.95
C THR A 14 -20.88 -14.95 0.08
N ASP A 15 -21.75 -13.94 0.05
CA ASP A 15 -23.02 -13.98 0.77
C ASP A 15 -24.06 -14.87 0.08
N THR A 16 -25.27 -14.90 0.64
CA THR A 16 -26.41 -15.68 0.11
C THR A 16 -26.93 -15.17 -1.23
N GLU A 17 -26.64 -13.92 -1.58
CA GLU A 17 -27.02 -13.29 -2.85
C GLU A 17 -25.92 -13.45 -3.92
N GLY A 18 -24.73 -13.94 -3.52
CA GLY A 18 -23.58 -14.16 -4.38
C GLY A 18 -22.60 -12.99 -4.44
N ASN A 19 -22.75 -11.96 -3.60
CA ASN A 19 -21.81 -10.85 -3.50
C ASN A 19 -20.54 -11.30 -2.77
N ILE A 20 -19.37 -10.90 -3.28
CA ILE A 20 -18.08 -11.25 -2.66
C ILE A 20 -17.91 -10.45 -1.37
N GLN A 21 -17.76 -11.15 -0.24
CA GLN A 21 -17.44 -10.53 1.05
C GLN A 21 -15.97 -10.67 1.43
N LYS A 22 -15.32 -11.77 1.04
CA LYS A 22 -13.90 -12.00 1.33
C LYS A 22 -13.22 -12.70 0.16
N VAL A 23 -11.94 -12.41 0.00
CA VAL A 23 -11.05 -13.05 -0.98
C VAL A 23 -9.91 -13.70 -0.20
N VAL A 24 -9.68 -14.97 -0.46
CA VAL A 24 -8.51 -15.69 0.07
C VAL A 24 -7.44 -15.66 -1.01
N ILE A 25 -6.24 -15.19 -0.65
CA ILE A 25 -5.07 -15.12 -1.53
C ILE A 25 -3.89 -15.85 -0.89
N ASP A 26 -2.83 -16.12 -1.65
CA ASP A 26 -1.60 -16.63 -1.06
C ASP A 26 -0.96 -15.60 -0.13
N PHE A 27 -0.30 -16.08 0.93
CA PHE A 27 0.40 -15.19 1.85
C PHE A 27 1.50 -14.38 1.15
N ASN A 28 2.27 -15.00 0.26
CA ASN A 28 3.34 -14.32 -0.45
C ASN A 28 2.79 -13.28 -1.44
N ASP A 29 1.65 -13.58 -2.07
CA ASP A 29 0.98 -12.63 -2.96
C ASP A 29 0.43 -11.43 -2.18
N ASN A 30 -0.09 -11.67 -0.96
CA ASN A 30 -0.50 -10.59 -0.06
C ASN A 30 0.68 -9.70 0.35
N GLN A 31 1.82 -10.28 0.72
CA GLN A 31 3.01 -9.50 1.08
C GLN A 31 3.48 -8.62 -0.09
N ARG A 32 3.56 -9.19 -1.29
CA ARG A 32 3.93 -8.42 -2.50
C ARG A 32 2.96 -7.29 -2.81
N LEU A 33 1.66 -7.50 -2.57
CA LEU A 33 0.66 -6.45 -2.76
C LEU A 33 0.86 -5.31 -1.75
N LEU A 34 1.13 -5.64 -0.48
CA LEU A 34 1.40 -4.64 0.55
C LEU A 34 2.67 -3.84 0.23
N GLU A 35 3.76 -4.51 -0.13
CA GLU A 35 5.02 -3.86 -0.54
C GLU A 35 4.80 -2.90 -1.72
N ALA A 36 4.06 -3.32 -2.74
CA ALA A 36 3.77 -2.47 -3.90
C ALA A 36 2.96 -1.22 -3.52
N ILE A 37 1.99 -1.34 -2.61
CA ILE A 37 1.20 -0.21 -2.12
C ILE A 37 2.06 0.74 -1.28
N GLU A 38 2.93 0.21 -0.43
CA GLU A 38 3.86 1.00 0.39
C GLU A 38 4.86 1.78 -0.48
N ASP A 39 5.47 1.13 -1.46
CA ASP A 39 6.39 1.75 -2.41
C ASP A 39 5.71 2.86 -3.23
N GLU A 40 4.48 2.61 -3.70
CA GLU A 40 3.69 3.62 -4.41
C GLU A 40 3.38 4.82 -3.51
N GLY A 41 2.97 4.56 -2.26
CA GLY A 41 2.74 5.59 -1.25
C GLY A 41 3.99 6.44 -0.97
N LEU A 42 5.14 5.80 -0.85
CA LEU A 42 6.43 6.48 -0.66
C LEU A 42 6.77 7.37 -1.85
N ILE A 43 6.58 6.89 -3.09
CA ILE A 43 6.80 7.69 -4.29
C ILE A 43 5.91 8.94 -4.29
N PHE A 44 4.64 8.81 -3.90
CA PHE A 44 3.73 9.96 -3.80
C PHE A 44 4.18 10.96 -2.74
N ALA A 45 4.59 10.50 -1.56
CA ALA A 45 5.10 11.36 -0.49
C ALA A 45 6.34 12.13 -0.96
N MET A 46 7.30 11.45 -1.59
CA MET A 46 8.51 12.09 -2.14
C MET A 46 8.19 13.13 -3.23
N LYS A 47 7.20 12.84 -4.10
CA LYS A 47 6.76 13.80 -5.14
C LYS A 47 6.10 15.03 -4.53
N ALA A 48 5.31 14.86 -3.47
CA ALA A 48 4.61 15.97 -2.83
C ALA A 48 5.59 17.02 -2.28
N VAL A 49 6.76 16.58 -1.80
CA VAL A 49 7.82 17.44 -1.22
C VAL A 49 8.97 17.73 -2.18
N GLN A 50 8.86 17.35 -3.46
CA GLN A 50 9.98 17.39 -4.41
C GLN A 50 10.58 18.80 -4.62
N ALA A 51 9.77 19.84 -4.45
CA ALA A 51 10.17 21.23 -4.62
C ALA A 51 10.62 21.92 -3.32
N GLU A 52 10.58 21.22 -2.19
CA GLU A 52 11.03 21.75 -0.91
C GLU A 52 12.54 21.96 -0.88
N THR A 53 13.00 22.88 -0.04
CA THR A 53 14.44 23.13 0.12
C THR A 53 15.05 22.03 0.96
N PRO A 54 16.04 21.28 0.47
CA PRO A 54 16.72 20.26 1.27
C PRO A 54 17.48 20.91 2.42
N LEU A 55 17.32 20.33 3.62
CA LEU A 55 18.03 20.76 4.82
C LEU A 55 19.23 19.85 5.09
N SER A 56 20.29 20.40 5.67
CA SER A 56 21.33 19.62 6.32
C SER A 56 20.79 18.96 7.59
N LEU A 57 21.47 17.91 8.07
CA LEU A 57 21.09 17.24 9.31
C LEU A 57 20.94 18.21 10.50
N SER A 58 21.86 19.18 10.65
CA SER A 58 21.78 20.18 11.72
C SER A 58 20.56 21.09 11.58
N GLU A 59 20.20 21.48 10.35
CA GLU A 59 19.02 22.31 10.10
C GLU A 59 17.74 21.52 10.33
N SER A 60 17.67 20.25 9.90
CA SER A 60 16.53 19.38 10.15
C SER A 60 16.28 19.15 11.65
N LEU A 61 17.35 18.95 12.45
CA LEU A 61 17.24 18.79 13.90
C LEU A 61 16.75 20.08 14.57
N ALA A 62 17.28 21.24 14.16
CA ALA A 62 16.84 22.52 14.68
C ALA A 62 15.39 22.86 14.30
N GLU A 63 14.90 22.39 13.16
CA GLU A 63 13.49 22.54 12.75
C GLU A 63 12.58 21.61 13.54
N LEU A 64 12.97 20.34 13.73
CA LEU A 64 12.22 19.35 14.50
C LEU A 64 12.01 19.78 15.97
N GLU A 65 12.97 20.46 16.59
CA GLU A 65 12.84 20.98 17.96
C GLU A 65 11.84 22.14 18.10
N LYS A 66 11.38 22.74 16.99
CA LYS A 66 10.38 23.82 16.99
C LYS A 66 8.95 23.31 16.95
N GLU A 67 8.74 22.08 16.50
CA GLU A 67 7.43 21.40 16.47
C GLU A 67 7.06 20.84 17.86
#